data_AF-K9RAY5-F1
#
_entry.id   AF-K9RAY5-F1
#
_cell.length_a   1.000
_cell.length_b   1.000
_cell.length_c   1.000
_cell.angle_alpha   90.00
_cell.angle_beta   90.00
_cell.angle_gamma   90.00
#
_symmetry.space_group_name_H-M   'P 1'
#
loop_
_entity.id
_entity.type
_entity.pdbx_description
1 polymer ?
#
loop_
_entity_poly.entity_id
_entity_poly.type
_entity_poly.pdbx_seq_one_letter_code
_entity_poly.pdbx_strand_id
1 'polypeptide(L)' 'MKISSIIEWLKILVATSEQVAEIIEASSIPPEEQNAVRNSVSTALEKLNYANSKVDVEPTCNS' A
#
# COMPACT_ATOMS: atom_id res chain seq x y z
N MET A 1 19.67 -2.60 6.55
CA MET A 1 18.63 -1.53 6.49
C MET A 1 17.89 -1.53 7.82
N LYS A 2 17.58 -0.37 8.40
CA LYS A 2 16.88 -0.29 9.69
C LYS A 2 15.38 -0.57 9.49
N ILE A 3 14.71 -1.19 10.46
CA ILE A 3 13.26 -1.48 10.46
C ILE A 3 12.45 -0.20 10.22
N SER A 4 12.90 0.94 10.75
CA SER A 4 12.30 2.27 10.52
C SER A 4 12.20 2.63 9.04
N SER A 5 13.20 2.24 8.23
CA SER A 5 13.19 2.50 6.79
C SER A 5 12.14 1.64 6.08
N ILE A 6 11.90 0.40 6.52
CA ILE A 6 10.89 -0.48 5.91
C ILE A 6 9.48 0.09 6.13
N ILE A 7 9.19 0.61 7.33
CA ILE A 7 7.90 1.24 7.64
C ILE A 7 7.68 2.50 6.80
N GLU A 8 8.71 3.32 6.61
CA GLU A 8 8.65 4.50 5.72
C GLU A 8 8.38 4.11 4.26
N TRP A 9 9.06 3.06 3.76
CA TRP A 9 8.80 2.52 2.43
C TRP A 9 7.36 2.02 2.26
N LEU A 10 6.82 1.33 3.26
CA LEU A 10 5.43 0.85 3.25
C LEU A 10 4.43 2.01 3.21
N LYS A 11 4.67 3.09 3.97
CA LYS A 11 3.82 4.30 3.94
C LYS A 11 3.83 4.98 2.58
N ILE A 12 5.00 5.09 1.94
CA ILE A 12 5.14 5.65 0.59
C ILE A 12 4.36 4.81 -0.43
N LEU A 13 4.45 3.48 -0.34
CA LEU A 13 3.73 2.58 -1.23
C LEU A 13 2.21 2.72 -1.09
N VAL A 14 1.68 2.80 0.13
CA VAL A 14 0.25 3.02 0.39
C VAL A 14 -0.22 4.34 -0.23
N ALA A 15 0.46 5.45 0.07
CA ALA A 15 0.11 6.76 -0.47
C ALA A 15 0.16 6.81 -2.01
N THR A 16 1.12 6.11 -2.62
CA THR A 16 1.22 6.02 -4.09
C THR A 16 0.06 5.21 -4.68
N SER A 17 -0.33 4.11 -4.02
CA SER A 17 -1.48 3.29 -4.45
C SER A 17 -2.80 4.06 -4.40
N GLU A 18 -3.01 4.90 -3.39
CA GLU A 18 -4.19 5.78 -3.29
C GLU A 18 -4.22 6.81 -4.43
N GLN A 19 -3.09 7.48 -4.70
CA GLN A 19 -3.00 8.44 -5.81
C GLN A 19 -3.24 7.79 -7.18
N VAL A 20 -2.76 6.55 -7.40
CA VAL A 20 -3.02 5.81 -8.63
C VAL A 20 -4.50 5.56 -8.82
N ALA A 21 -5.24 5.25 -7.75
CA ALA A 21 -6.69 5.06 -7.84
C ALA A 21 -7.41 6.35 -8.27
N GLU A 22 -7.04 7.50 -7.70
CA GLU A 22 -7.61 8.81 -8.07
C GLU A 22 -7.31 9.19 -9.52
N ILE A 23 -6.08 8.98 -9.99
CA ILE A 23 -5.67 9.28 -11.37
C ILE A 23 -6.47 8.44 -12.37
N ILE A 24 -6.74 7.19 -12.04
CA ILE A 24 -7.49 6.27 -12.91
C ILE A 24 -8.94 6.70 -13.02
N GLU A 25 -9.56 7.15 -11.93
CA GLU A 25 -10.92 7.71 -11.97
C GLU A 25 -10.99 9.01 -12.79
N ALA A 26 -9.93 9.81 -12.80
CA ALA A 26 -9.81 11.00 -13.63
C ALA A 26 -9.37 10.71 -15.09
N SER A 27 -9.02 9.47 -15.42
CA SER A 27 -8.45 9.11 -16.72
C SER A 27 -9.51 8.78 -17.76
N SER A 28 -9.14 8.90 -19.04
CA SER A 28 -9.99 8.48 -20.17
C SER A 28 -9.96 6.96 -20.44
N ILE A 29 -9.44 6.18 -19.50
CA ILE A 29 -9.28 4.72 -19.63
C ILE A 29 -10.66 4.05 -19.67
N PRO A 30 -10.88 3.01 -20.49
CA PRO A 30 -12.13 2.27 -20.51
C PRO A 30 -12.49 1.70 -19.13
N PRO A 31 -13.79 1.65 -18.75
CA PRO A 31 -14.22 1.16 -17.43
C PRO A 31 -13.71 -0.25 -17.06
N GLU A 32 -13.50 -1.12 -18.05
CA GLU A 32 -12.97 -2.46 -17.85
C GLU A 32 -11.51 -2.43 -17.34
N GLU A 33 -10.68 -1.59 -17.96
CA GLU A 33 -9.29 -1.38 -17.54
C GLU A 33 -9.22 -0.65 -16.20
N GLN A 34 -10.11 0.33 -15.95
CA GLN A 34 -10.21 0.98 -14.64
C GLN A 34 -10.53 -0.04 -13.53
N ASN A 35 -11.46 -0.96 -13.78
CA ASN A 35 -11.81 -2.01 -12.82
C ASN A 35 -10.66 -3.01 -12.62
N ALA A 36 -9.94 -3.39 -13.68
CA ALA A 36 -8.77 -4.26 -13.58
C ALA A 36 -7.69 -3.64 -12.68
N VAL A 37 -7.40 -2.34 -12.87
CA VAL A 37 -6.39 -1.67 -12.05
C VAL A 37 -6.90 -1.44 -10.62
N ARG A 38 -8.16 -1.04 -10.42
CA ARG A 38 -8.76 -0.90 -9.08
C ARG A 38 -8.63 -2.19 -8.28
N ASN A 39 -8.94 -3.34 -8.88
CA ASN A 39 -8.81 -4.65 -8.24
C ASN A 39 -7.35 -4.97 -7.88
N SER A 40 -6.41 -4.64 -8.77
CA SER A 40 -4.98 -4.84 -8.54
C SER A 40 -4.46 -3.96 -7.39
N VAL A 41 -4.85 -2.68 -7.37
CA VAL A 41 -4.50 -1.71 -6.32
C VAL A 41 -5.10 -2.15 -4.98
N SER A 42 -6.37 -2.56 -4.95
CA SER A 42 -7.03 -3.06 -3.73
C SER A 42 -6.29 -4.28 -3.16
N THR A 43 -5.94 -5.25 -4.02
CA THR A 43 -5.20 -6.44 -3.61
C THR A 43 -3.80 -6.08 -3.09
N ALA A 44 -3.13 -5.10 -3.70
CA ALA A 44 -1.83 -4.63 -3.25
C ALA A 44 -1.91 -3.94 -1.89
N LEU A 45 -2.93 -3.08 -1.67
CA LEU A 45 -3.17 -2.41 -0.39
C LEU A 45 -3.47 -3.41 0.73
N GLU A 46 -4.26 -4.45 0.49
CA GLU A 46 -4.49 -5.52 1.48
C GLU A 46 -3.19 -6.23 1.87
N LYS A 47 -2.34 -6.57 0.89
CA LYS A 47 -1.03 -7.19 1.14
C LYS A 47 -0.08 -6.26 1.90
N LEU A 48 -0.07 -4.97 1.57
CA LEU A 48 0.73 -3.96 2.26
C LEU A 48 0.25 -3.73 3.69
N ASN A 49 -1.06 -3.66 3.91
CA ASN A 49 -1.66 -3.53 5.24
C ASN A 49 -1.40 -4.77 6.09
N TYR A 50 -1.50 -5.97 5.50
CA TYR A 50 -1.12 -7.20 6.17
C TYR A 50 0.37 -7.19 6.54
N ALA A 51 1.25 -6.86 5.59
CA ALA A 51 2.68 -6.74 5.86
C ALA A 51 2.97 -5.72 6.97
N ASN A 52 2.35 -4.54 6.93
CA ASN A 52 2.47 -3.51 7.95
C ASN A 52 1.98 -4.00 9.34
N SER A 53 0.90 -4.78 9.40
CA SER A 53 0.39 -5.39 10.65
C SER A 53 1.28 -6.51 11.22
N LYS A 54 2.16 -7.08 10.38
CA LYS A 54 3.13 -8.13 10.76
C LYS A 54 4.53 -7.59 11.01
N VAL A 55 4.78 -6.32 10.67
CA VAL A 55 5.90 -5.54 11.22
C VAL A 55 5.50 -5.17 12.65
N ASP A 56 5.50 -6.17 13.52
CA ASP A 56 5.33 -5.97 14.95
C ASP A 56 6.61 -5.28 15.45
N VAL A 57 6.53 -3.97 15.68
CA VAL A 57 7.53 -3.25 16.47
C VAL A 57 7.17 -3.57 17.91
N GLU A 58 7.45 -4.78 18.39
CA GLU A 58 7.47 -5.00 19.83
C GLU A 58 8.47 -3.98 20.41
N PRO A 59 8.07 -3.09 21.34
CA PRO A 59 9.06 -2.45 22.18
C PRO A 59 9.73 -3.61 22.92
N THR A 60 10.98 -3.89 22.55
CA THR A 60 11.82 -4.85 23.27
C THR A 60 11.80 -4.43 24.73
N CYS A 61 11.00 -5.13 25.53
CA CYS A 61 10.95 -4.97 26.97
C CYS A 61 12.19 -5.71 27.47
N ASN A 62 13.32 -5.00 27.53
CA ASN A 62 14.50 -5.51 28.22
C ASN A 62 14.09 -5.73 29.69
N SER A 63 13.88 -7.00 30.05
CA SER A 63 13.77 -7.47 31.43
C SER A 63 15.12 -8.04 31.84
#